data_AF-A0A8U1F8C1-F1
#
_entry.id   AF-A0A8U1F8C1-F1
#
_cell.length_a   1.000
_cell.length_b   1.000
_cell.length_c   1.000
_cell.angle_alpha   90.00
_cell.angle_beta   90.00
_cell.angle_gamma   90.00
#
_symmetry.space_group_name_H-M   'P 1'
#
loop_
_entity.id
_entity.type
_entity.pdbx_description
1 polymer ?
#
loop_
_entity_poly.entity_id
_entity_poly.type
_entity_poly.pdbx_seq_one_letter_code
_entity_poly.pdbx_strand_id
1 'polypeptide(L)'
;MSGGRFNHLLRVLWLWQAVFVSGSKLWEVSTAPLGFSSNQTTSLEWEPQCQYRHLQDGVRITADIPPKLEGNWVSTRCEVRPGPEFLTRSYTFYPSHLFKALQHYYTDSGCEEPTYSLVVRGKLRLRQASWITRGATETEHHLHKVGIVIHSQGAMHRPAARLPPVCVGLTLSGMVPGRLYELYNAQAGRECLGALGFSMMELGLVRMETQHKPHGGLVQELFLGDVHTDWTKRTYYRPTGYQQPLQNAMHHIHPCPACALVFRGSEQRPPVLLRVPASAPPSLHGRWVSQRCEARPAVLFLTRDFTFRPDEHSWEGFYHHYSDPSCSQPTFTLQASGHYAQGDPSAKVAGGTEFVFKVTRVSVTILEGATARVLNETRPGSCGKVGGWEVGVEQDVTPTDGCTVLGIKLPHKEYELFKTEMDHRRRPLLFIGERPTDGSSPDRPQKRPTSYQAPMVHCGEEDAPTSYHHTNQLKLAASGAKNLPWQPSFVLVLVSLLLLWYDGGTAHSV
;
A
#
# COMPACT_ATOMS: atom_id res chain seq x y z
N MET A 1 -21.34 -46.90 45.32
CA MET A 1 -21.39 -48.37 45.12
C MET A 1 -21.13 -48.61 43.64
N SER A 2 -20.19 -49.41 43.14
CA SER A 2 -18.99 -50.10 43.69
C SER A 2 -17.87 -49.93 42.61
N GLY A 3 -16.55 -49.94 42.83
CA GLY A 3 -15.71 -51.02 43.37
C GLY A 3 -15.49 -52.15 42.35
N GLY A 4 -14.29 -52.45 41.82
CA GLY A 4 -12.98 -51.76 41.94
C GLY A 4 -11.80 -52.45 41.20
N ARG A 5 -10.66 -51.73 41.15
CA ARG A 5 -9.22 -52.14 41.27
C ARG A 5 -8.66 -53.48 40.71
N PHE A 6 -7.60 -53.34 39.89
CA PHE A 6 -6.24 -53.96 40.02
C PHE A 6 -5.24 -52.94 39.39
N ASN A 7 -4.16 -52.44 40.01
CA ASN A 7 -2.87 -53.04 40.47
C ASN A 7 -1.98 -53.58 39.32
N HIS A 8 -0.66 -53.34 39.23
CA HIS A 8 0.34 -52.86 40.22
C HIS A 8 1.58 -52.15 39.60
N LEU A 9 2.15 -51.16 40.33
CA LEU A 9 3.60 -50.82 40.48
C LEU A 9 4.44 -50.43 39.22
N LEU A 10 5.60 -49.74 39.31
CA LEU A 10 6.51 -49.42 40.43
C LEU A 10 6.72 -47.90 40.68
N ARG A 11 7.40 -47.59 41.81
CA ARG A 11 7.93 -46.26 42.19
C ARG A 11 9.40 -46.12 41.77
N VAL A 12 9.88 -44.88 41.57
CA VAL A 12 10.98 -44.24 42.34
C VAL A 12 10.68 -42.73 42.43
N LEU A 13 11.16 -42.07 43.49
CA LEU A 13 11.07 -40.62 43.75
C LEU A 13 12.40 -40.16 44.39
N TRP A 14 12.56 -38.83 44.57
CA TRP A 14 13.63 -38.07 45.29
C TRP A 14 14.71 -37.39 44.42
N LEU A 15 15.37 -36.30 44.86
CA LEU A 15 14.87 -34.95 45.23
C LEU A 15 16.03 -34.00 45.62
N TRP A 16 15.96 -32.71 45.23
CA TRP A 16 16.92 -31.60 45.53
C TRP A 16 18.36 -31.83 44.98
N GLN A 17 19.31 -30.87 44.94
CA GLN A 17 19.40 -29.47 45.40
C GLN A 17 19.88 -28.51 44.28
N ALA A 18 19.93 -27.20 44.55
CA ALA A 18 20.43 -26.16 43.65
C ALA A 18 21.75 -25.52 44.14
N VAL A 19 22.60 -25.02 43.22
CA VAL A 19 23.82 -24.26 43.53
C VAL A 19 24.01 -23.12 42.50
N PHE A 20 24.35 -21.92 42.96
CA PHE A 20 24.88 -20.82 42.14
C PHE A 20 26.41 -20.90 42.06
N VAL A 21 27.01 -20.67 40.88
CA VAL A 21 28.42 -20.26 40.77
C VAL A 21 28.56 -19.19 39.66
N SER A 22 29.37 -18.16 39.93
CA SER A 22 29.75 -17.12 38.97
C SER A 22 31.11 -17.42 38.35
N GLY A 23 31.28 -17.15 37.04
CA GLY A 23 32.54 -17.39 36.30
C GLY A 23 33.09 -16.11 35.69
N SER A 24 34.30 -15.71 36.09
CA SER A 24 34.99 -14.51 35.59
C SER A 24 35.83 -14.77 34.35
N LYS A 25 36.04 -13.72 33.53
CA LYS A 25 37.03 -13.70 32.43
C LYS A 25 38.45 -14.05 32.93
N LEU A 26 39.31 -14.63 32.08
CA LEU A 26 40.46 -13.92 31.46
C LEU A 26 41.26 -14.81 30.46
N TRP A 27 42.08 -14.15 29.63
CA TRP A 27 43.23 -14.59 28.82
C TRP A 27 43.31 -16.03 28.26
N GLU A 28 43.34 -16.15 26.93
CA GLU A 28 44.53 -16.70 26.24
C GLU A 28 44.59 -16.21 24.78
N VAL A 29 45.81 -16.14 24.22
CA VAL A 29 46.08 -15.71 22.84
C VAL A 29 47.17 -16.61 22.28
N SER A 30 47.06 -17.02 21.02
CA SER A 30 48.12 -17.70 20.28
C SER A 30 48.47 -16.95 19.00
N THR A 31 49.70 -17.07 18.51
CA THR A 31 50.32 -16.10 17.59
C THR A 31 51.08 -16.73 16.42
N ALA A 32 50.90 -16.11 15.25
CA ALA A 32 51.76 -16.14 14.05
C ALA A 32 51.83 -17.47 13.26
N PRO A 33 52.36 -17.48 12.01
CA PRO A 33 52.79 -16.36 11.17
C PRO A 33 52.05 -16.26 9.80
N LEU A 34 52.44 -15.28 8.98
CA LEU A 34 51.95 -15.02 7.62
C LEU A 34 52.37 -16.09 6.58
N GLY A 35 51.53 -16.28 5.56
CA GLY A 35 51.89 -16.97 4.31
C GLY A 35 50.97 -16.55 3.15
N PHE A 36 51.54 -15.94 2.10
CA PHE A 36 50.83 -15.58 0.87
C PHE A 36 51.04 -16.66 -0.20
N SER A 37 49.97 -17.09 -0.91
CA SER A 37 50.03 -17.29 -2.38
C SER A 37 48.65 -17.52 -3.03
N SER A 38 48.41 -16.74 -4.09
CA SER A 38 47.62 -17.04 -5.32
C SER A 38 46.23 -17.73 -5.30
N ASN A 39 45.30 -17.00 -5.93
CA ASN A 39 44.36 -17.47 -6.96
C ASN A 39 43.29 -18.53 -6.60
N GLN A 40 42.10 -18.03 -6.25
CA GLN A 40 40.86 -18.54 -6.85
C GLN A 40 40.04 -17.39 -7.45
N THR A 41 39.93 -17.37 -8.78
CA THR A 41 38.91 -16.59 -9.48
C THR A 41 37.54 -17.20 -9.23
N THR A 42 36.83 -16.68 -8.24
CA THR A 42 35.38 -16.90 -8.08
C THR A 42 34.64 -15.76 -8.78
N SER A 43 33.69 -16.12 -9.64
CA SER A 43 32.82 -15.17 -10.32
C SER A 43 31.86 -14.53 -9.31
N LEU A 44 31.96 -13.20 -9.15
CA LEU A 44 30.98 -12.40 -8.42
C LEU A 44 29.69 -12.30 -9.27
N GLU A 45 28.83 -13.29 -9.11
CA GLU A 45 27.48 -13.29 -9.67
C GLU A 45 26.61 -12.28 -8.90
N TRP A 46 26.46 -11.09 -9.48
CA TRP A 46 25.71 -9.97 -8.90
C TRP A 46 24.19 -10.20 -9.06
N GLU A 47 23.51 -10.59 -8.00
CA GLU A 47 22.04 -10.68 -7.98
C GLU A 47 21.41 -9.43 -7.32
N PRO A 48 20.59 -8.63 -8.04
CA PRO A 48 20.17 -7.31 -7.58
C PRO A 48 19.11 -7.37 -6.47
N GLN A 49 19.46 -6.85 -5.28
CA GLN A 49 18.81 -7.10 -3.98
C GLN A 49 17.36 -6.61 -3.78
N CYS A 50 16.67 -6.19 -4.84
CA CYS A 50 15.27 -5.74 -4.79
C CYS A 50 14.26 -6.83 -5.26
N GLN A 51 14.51 -8.11 -4.94
CA GLN A 51 13.58 -9.20 -5.25
C GLN A 51 12.42 -9.27 -4.25
N TYR A 52 11.22 -9.59 -4.74
CA TYR A 52 10.01 -9.84 -3.93
C TYR A 52 10.22 -10.84 -2.77
N ARG A 53 11.14 -11.80 -2.92
CA ARG A 53 11.55 -12.76 -1.86
C ARG A 53 11.87 -12.08 -0.52
N HIS A 54 12.60 -10.96 -0.56
CA HIS A 54 13.18 -10.35 0.65
C HIS A 54 12.13 -9.78 1.63
N LEU A 55 10.86 -9.69 1.22
CA LEU A 55 9.73 -9.37 2.10
C LEU A 55 9.28 -10.57 2.96
N GLN A 56 9.41 -11.80 2.46
CA GLN A 56 9.02 -13.02 3.20
C GLN A 56 10.09 -13.45 4.21
N ASP A 57 11.37 -13.23 3.91
CA ASP A 57 12.50 -13.62 4.77
C ASP A 57 12.53 -12.87 6.13
N GLY A 58 11.76 -11.79 6.26
CA GLY A 58 11.59 -11.05 7.52
C GLY A 58 10.16 -10.94 8.04
N VAL A 59 9.13 -10.93 7.18
CA VAL A 59 7.74 -10.64 7.60
C VAL A 59 6.85 -11.86 7.43
N ARG A 60 6.50 -12.52 8.54
CA ARG A 60 5.55 -13.65 8.52
C ARG A 60 4.12 -13.13 8.40
N ILE A 61 3.56 -13.23 7.19
CA ILE A 61 2.15 -12.94 6.90
C ILE A 61 1.30 -14.18 7.21
N THR A 62 0.15 -13.97 7.86
CA THR A 62 -0.86 -15.01 8.14
C THR A 62 -2.25 -14.48 7.81
N ALA A 63 -3.15 -15.33 7.33
CA ALA A 63 -4.51 -14.94 6.96
C ALA A 63 -5.50 -16.06 7.32
N ASP A 64 -6.31 -15.82 8.36
CA ASP A 64 -7.30 -16.77 8.87
C ASP A 64 -8.55 -16.80 7.97
N ILE A 65 -9.14 -17.99 7.80
CA ILE A 65 -10.36 -18.20 7.01
C ILE A 65 -11.33 -19.08 7.82
N PRO A 66 -12.46 -18.56 8.31
CA PRO A 66 -12.90 -17.17 8.24
C PRO A 66 -12.09 -16.23 9.19
N PRO A 67 -11.86 -14.96 8.82
CA PRO A 67 -11.06 -14.03 9.61
C PRO A 67 -11.81 -13.44 10.82
N LYS A 68 -11.07 -13.09 11.87
CA LYS A 68 -11.56 -12.28 12.99
C LYS A 68 -11.53 -10.80 12.60
N LEU A 69 -12.70 -10.23 12.29
CA LEU A 69 -12.83 -8.84 11.82
C LEU A 69 -13.03 -7.80 12.94
N GLU A 70 -13.18 -8.21 14.20
CA GLU A 70 -13.52 -7.32 15.31
C GLU A 70 -12.51 -6.18 15.49
N GLY A 71 -13.03 -4.96 15.68
CA GLY A 71 -12.21 -3.75 15.82
C GLY A 71 -12.58 -2.65 14.82
N ASN A 72 -11.64 -1.71 14.62
CA ASN A 72 -11.81 -0.53 13.77
C ASN A 72 -10.74 -0.53 12.67
N TRP A 73 -11.16 -0.38 11.42
CA TRP A 73 -10.30 -0.48 10.25
C TRP A 73 -10.38 0.80 9.43
N VAL A 74 -9.24 1.45 9.18
CA VAL A 74 -9.16 2.80 8.61
C VAL A 74 -8.28 2.89 7.37
N SER A 75 -8.62 3.81 6.45
CA SER A 75 -7.77 4.17 5.32
C SER A 75 -6.44 4.75 5.79
N THR A 76 -5.37 4.43 5.06
CA THR A 76 -4.00 4.85 5.36
C THR A 76 -3.56 6.13 4.65
N ARG A 77 -4.37 6.59 3.69
CA ARG A 77 -4.24 7.78 2.82
C ARG A 77 -5.60 8.15 2.24
N CYS A 78 -5.66 9.19 1.41
CA CYS A 78 -6.81 9.42 0.52
C CYS A 78 -6.86 8.31 -0.54
N GLU A 79 -8.01 7.68 -0.72
CA GLU A 79 -8.23 6.62 -1.71
C GLU A 79 -8.85 7.20 -2.99
N VAL A 80 -8.47 6.65 -4.15
CA VAL A 80 -9.05 7.00 -5.45
C VAL A 80 -9.72 5.74 -6.03
N ARG A 81 -11.04 5.68 -5.93
CA ARG A 81 -11.89 4.66 -6.58
C ARG A 81 -12.22 5.05 -8.02
N PRO A 82 -12.65 4.10 -8.88
CA PRO A 82 -13.09 4.42 -10.22
C PRO A 82 -14.24 5.45 -10.20
N GLY A 83 -14.48 6.15 -11.31
CA GLY A 83 -15.54 7.18 -11.39
C GLY A 83 -15.08 8.51 -11.98
N PRO A 84 -13.99 9.14 -11.50
CA PRO A 84 -13.26 8.87 -10.25
C PRO A 84 -14.07 9.24 -9.00
N GLU A 85 -13.70 8.65 -7.85
CA GLU A 85 -14.26 8.98 -6.53
C GLU A 85 -13.13 9.05 -5.49
N PHE A 86 -13.01 10.19 -4.80
CA PHE A 86 -12.00 10.43 -3.77
C PHE A 86 -12.61 10.22 -2.38
N LEU A 87 -12.02 9.35 -1.55
CA LEU A 87 -12.61 9.00 -0.25
C LEU A 87 -11.62 8.60 0.85
N THR A 88 -12.10 8.62 2.09
CA THR A 88 -11.54 7.87 3.23
C THR A 88 -12.63 6.99 3.87
N ARG A 89 -12.21 5.91 4.52
CA ARG A 89 -13.07 4.85 5.07
C ARG A 89 -12.69 4.55 6.52
N SER A 90 -13.70 4.38 7.39
CA SER A 90 -13.54 3.98 8.79
C SER A 90 -14.63 2.97 9.16
N TYR A 91 -14.26 1.69 9.24
CA TYR A 91 -15.20 0.56 9.35
C TYR A 91 -15.01 -0.14 10.69
N THR A 92 -16.05 -0.15 11.52
CA THR A 92 -16.10 -0.85 12.81
C THR A 92 -16.91 -2.14 12.69
N PHE A 93 -16.34 -3.27 13.09
CA PHE A 93 -17.05 -4.54 13.24
C PHE A 93 -17.15 -4.91 14.72
N TYR A 94 -18.36 -5.27 15.16
CA TYR A 94 -18.66 -5.61 16.54
C TYR A 94 -18.78 -7.13 16.73
N PRO A 95 -18.50 -7.68 17.93
CA PRO A 95 -18.68 -9.11 18.23
C PRO A 95 -20.11 -9.65 18.00
N SER A 96 -21.12 -8.76 17.96
CA SER A 96 -22.51 -9.07 17.60
C SER A 96 -22.75 -9.28 16.10
N HIS A 97 -21.70 -9.37 15.29
CA HIS A 97 -21.72 -9.38 13.82
C HIS A 97 -22.33 -8.14 13.16
N LEU A 98 -22.59 -7.08 13.94
CA LEU A 98 -23.00 -5.78 13.41
C LEU A 98 -21.78 -5.02 12.87
N PHE A 99 -22.03 -4.07 11.96
CA PHE A 99 -21.01 -3.12 11.51
C PHE A 99 -21.53 -1.68 11.44
N LYS A 100 -20.61 -0.73 11.66
CA LYS A 100 -20.75 0.68 11.24
C LYS A 100 -19.65 0.95 10.23
N ALA A 101 -20.00 1.37 9.01
CA ALA A 101 -19.05 1.89 8.05
C ALA A 101 -19.30 3.39 7.86
N LEU A 102 -18.22 4.18 7.98
CA LEU A 102 -18.14 5.55 7.51
C LEU A 102 -17.36 5.59 6.21
N GLN A 103 -17.90 6.30 5.22
CA GLN A 103 -17.19 6.69 4.00
C GLN A 103 -17.31 8.22 3.88
N HIS A 104 -16.19 8.93 3.87
CA HIS A 104 -16.14 10.37 3.63
C HIS A 104 -15.68 10.61 2.20
N TYR A 105 -16.42 11.37 1.40
CA TYR A 105 -16.11 11.67 0.00
C TYR A 105 -15.63 13.13 -0.16
N TYR A 106 -14.73 13.39 -1.09
CA TYR A 106 -14.04 14.69 -1.25
C TYR A 106 -14.10 15.21 -2.69
N THR A 107 -13.81 16.49 -2.91
CA THR A 107 -13.69 17.04 -4.28
C THR A 107 -12.38 16.69 -4.97
N ASP A 108 -11.35 16.36 -4.19
CA ASP A 108 -9.94 16.34 -4.57
C ASP A 108 -9.22 15.04 -4.16
N SER A 109 -8.08 14.77 -4.80
CA SER A 109 -7.26 13.58 -4.56
C SER A 109 -6.38 13.61 -3.30
N GLY A 110 -6.36 14.73 -2.56
CA GLY A 110 -5.66 14.86 -1.28
C GLY A 110 -6.55 14.50 -0.09
N CYS A 111 -7.86 14.50 -0.29
CA CYS A 111 -8.88 14.50 0.76
C CYS A 111 -8.76 15.77 1.64
N GLU A 112 -8.56 16.92 0.98
CA GLU A 112 -8.49 18.25 1.60
C GLU A 112 -9.89 18.86 1.78
N GLU A 113 -10.80 18.70 0.80
CA GLU A 113 -12.10 19.39 0.73
C GLU A 113 -13.30 18.40 0.78
N PRO A 114 -13.96 18.22 1.94
CA PRO A 114 -15.03 17.24 2.11
C PRO A 114 -16.35 17.63 1.40
N THR A 115 -16.98 16.65 0.76
CA THR A 115 -18.28 16.81 0.09
C THR A 115 -19.44 16.24 0.90
N TYR A 116 -19.39 14.96 1.22
CA TYR A 116 -20.40 14.27 2.03
C TYR A 116 -19.84 13.06 2.79
N SER A 117 -20.46 12.72 3.91
CA SER A 117 -20.26 11.45 4.62
C SER A 117 -21.43 10.51 4.35
N LEU A 118 -21.16 9.22 4.13
CA LEU A 118 -22.14 8.15 4.25
C LEU A 118 -21.95 7.41 5.57
N VAL A 119 -23.08 7.08 6.21
CA VAL A 119 -23.16 6.33 7.47
C VAL A 119 -23.95 5.08 7.22
N VAL A 120 -23.25 3.96 7.08
CA VAL A 120 -23.82 2.65 6.79
C VAL A 120 -23.84 1.83 8.08
N ARG A 121 -24.98 1.23 8.40
CA ARG A 121 -25.13 0.28 9.50
C ARG A 121 -25.83 -0.98 9.02
N GLY A 122 -25.34 -2.14 9.45
CA GLY A 122 -25.89 -3.43 9.04
C GLY A 122 -25.35 -4.60 9.85
N LYS A 123 -25.56 -5.80 9.33
CA LYS A 123 -24.99 -7.06 9.83
C LYS A 123 -24.13 -7.69 8.74
N LEU A 124 -22.99 -8.28 9.12
CA LEU A 124 -22.09 -9.01 8.23
C LEU A 124 -22.01 -10.48 8.68
N ARG A 125 -22.26 -11.41 7.76
CA ARG A 125 -22.16 -12.85 8.00
C ARG A 125 -21.04 -13.43 7.14
N LEU A 126 -19.96 -13.87 7.78
CA LEU A 126 -18.91 -14.66 7.12
C LEU A 126 -19.50 -16.01 6.67
N ARG A 127 -19.13 -16.43 5.46
CA ARG A 127 -19.53 -17.69 4.84
C ARG A 127 -18.28 -18.57 4.61
N GLN A 128 -18.21 -19.29 3.50
CA GLN A 128 -17.07 -20.14 3.10
C GLN A 128 -15.83 -19.34 2.64
N ALA A 129 -14.72 -20.05 2.46
CA ALA A 129 -13.61 -19.59 1.62
C ALA A 129 -14.10 -19.34 0.18
N SER A 130 -13.58 -18.31 -0.49
CA SER A 130 -13.93 -18.05 -1.90
C SER A 130 -13.27 -19.04 -2.83
N TRP A 131 -14.07 -19.64 -3.71
CA TRP A 131 -13.61 -20.49 -4.81
C TRP A 131 -13.12 -19.67 -6.01
N ILE A 132 -13.52 -18.39 -6.08
CA ILE A 132 -13.05 -17.42 -7.07
C ILE A 132 -11.71 -16.87 -6.55
N THR A 133 -11.73 -15.86 -5.68
CA THR A 133 -10.52 -15.25 -5.11
C THR A 133 -9.94 -16.13 -4.01
N ARG A 134 -9.06 -17.08 -4.38
CA ARG A 134 -8.40 -18.00 -3.43
C ARG A 134 -7.80 -17.25 -2.23
N GLY A 135 -8.06 -17.75 -1.02
CA GLY A 135 -7.61 -17.13 0.22
C GLY A 135 -8.45 -15.93 0.70
N ALA A 136 -9.55 -15.60 0.03
CA ALA A 136 -10.61 -14.76 0.57
C ALA A 136 -11.63 -15.57 1.36
N THR A 137 -12.42 -14.87 2.17
CA THR A 137 -13.69 -15.36 2.74
C THR A 137 -14.84 -14.64 2.04
N GLU A 138 -15.83 -15.40 1.58
CA GLU A 138 -17.08 -14.84 1.05
C GLU A 138 -17.97 -14.41 2.22
N THR A 139 -18.75 -13.36 2.04
CA THR A 139 -19.67 -12.87 3.07
C THR A 139 -21.02 -12.47 2.48
N GLU A 140 -22.00 -12.39 3.37
CA GLU A 140 -23.31 -11.85 3.12
C GLU A 140 -23.51 -10.64 4.05
N HIS A 141 -23.91 -9.51 3.50
CA HIS A 141 -24.20 -8.30 4.28
C HIS A 141 -25.68 -7.92 4.15
N HIS A 142 -26.29 -7.51 5.25
CA HIS A 142 -27.64 -6.96 5.27
C HIS A 142 -27.59 -5.54 5.82
N LEU A 143 -28.11 -4.58 5.08
CA LEU A 143 -28.17 -3.18 5.51
C LEU A 143 -29.36 -3.00 6.46
N HIS A 144 -29.14 -2.29 7.55
CA HIS A 144 -30.22 -1.88 8.47
C HIS A 144 -30.61 -0.42 8.22
N LYS A 145 -29.61 0.46 8.05
CA LYS A 145 -29.80 1.90 7.86
C LYS A 145 -28.63 2.51 7.10
N VAL A 146 -28.94 3.42 6.17
CA VAL A 146 -27.96 4.29 5.49
C VAL A 146 -28.39 5.73 5.65
N GLY A 147 -27.48 6.59 6.07
CA GLY A 147 -27.68 8.04 6.09
C GLY A 147 -26.55 8.80 5.40
N ILE A 148 -26.83 10.05 5.01
CA ILE A 148 -25.89 10.97 4.38
C ILE A 148 -25.82 12.28 5.17
N VAL A 149 -24.61 12.85 5.29
CA VAL A 149 -24.36 14.20 5.77
C VAL A 149 -23.65 14.97 4.65
N ILE A 150 -24.16 16.12 4.22
CA ILE A 150 -23.47 16.99 3.25
C ILE A 150 -22.64 18.03 4.02
N HIS A 151 -21.45 18.38 3.56
CA HIS A 151 -20.52 19.26 4.29
C HIS A 151 -20.42 20.69 3.75
N SER A 152 -20.61 20.89 2.45
CA SER A 152 -20.58 22.23 1.84
C SER A 152 -21.76 22.43 0.87
N GLN A 153 -22.16 23.69 0.64
CA GLN A 153 -23.25 23.98 -0.29
C GLN A 153 -22.88 23.62 -1.74
N GLY A 154 -21.63 23.90 -2.16
CA GLY A 154 -21.12 23.49 -3.47
C GLY A 154 -21.14 21.97 -3.68
N ALA A 155 -20.96 21.19 -2.61
CA ALA A 155 -21.08 19.73 -2.66
C ALA A 155 -22.51 19.23 -2.87
N MET A 156 -23.56 19.98 -2.51
CA MET A 156 -24.95 19.54 -2.67
C MET A 156 -25.29 19.19 -4.12
N HIS A 157 -24.74 19.91 -5.09
CA HIS A 157 -25.07 19.73 -6.50
C HIS A 157 -24.79 18.33 -7.05
N ARG A 158 -23.74 17.61 -6.58
CA ARG A 158 -23.40 16.28 -7.12
C ARG A 158 -24.33 15.15 -6.62
N PRO A 159 -24.60 14.98 -5.31
CA PRO A 159 -25.55 13.98 -4.83
C PRO A 159 -27.00 14.35 -5.11
N ALA A 160 -27.39 15.62 -4.93
CA ALA A 160 -28.79 16.02 -5.06
C ALA A 160 -29.28 16.09 -6.51
N ALA A 161 -28.40 16.23 -7.51
CA ALA A 161 -28.77 16.06 -8.92
C ALA A 161 -28.99 14.58 -9.32
N ARG A 162 -28.54 13.62 -8.49
CA ARG A 162 -28.76 12.18 -8.69
C ARG A 162 -29.91 11.62 -7.84
N LEU A 163 -30.33 12.33 -6.80
CA LEU A 163 -31.40 11.91 -5.89
C LEU A 163 -32.79 12.29 -6.44
N PRO A 164 -33.72 11.34 -6.60
CA PRO A 164 -35.10 11.64 -6.98
C PRO A 164 -35.79 12.52 -5.93
N PRO A 165 -36.73 13.42 -6.31
CA PRO A 165 -37.51 14.23 -5.37
C PRO A 165 -38.37 13.42 -4.37
N VAL A 166 -38.63 12.14 -4.65
CA VAL A 166 -39.29 11.22 -3.69
C VAL A 166 -38.31 10.77 -2.59
N CYS A 167 -37.03 10.73 -2.91
CA CYS A 167 -35.98 10.17 -2.06
C CYS A 167 -35.36 11.17 -1.08
N VAL A 168 -35.65 12.45 -1.27
CA VAL A 168 -35.40 13.49 -0.28
C VAL A 168 -36.68 14.29 -0.19
N GLY A 169 -37.33 14.32 0.98
CA GLY A 169 -38.50 15.18 1.24
C GLY A 169 -38.15 16.68 1.35
N LEU A 170 -37.14 17.11 0.59
CA LEU A 170 -36.55 18.43 0.51
C LEU A 170 -36.13 18.60 -0.94
N THR A 171 -36.48 19.74 -1.53
CA THR A 171 -35.85 20.20 -2.78
C THR A 171 -34.34 20.41 -2.56
N LEU A 172 -33.59 20.62 -3.64
CA LEU A 172 -32.18 21.08 -3.61
C LEU A 172 -31.96 22.23 -2.60
N SER A 173 -32.95 23.10 -2.42
CA SER A 173 -32.95 24.25 -1.52
C SER A 173 -33.10 23.91 -0.03
N GLY A 174 -33.51 22.69 0.33
CA GLY A 174 -33.87 22.31 1.70
C GLY A 174 -32.83 21.47 2.46
N MET A 175 -31.76 21.00 1.79
CA MET A 175 -30.65 20.35 2.49
C MET A 175 -29.79 21.39 3.23
N VAL A 176 -29.74 21.28 4.55
CA VAL A 176 -28.81 22.00 5.42
C VAL A 176 -27.53 21.16 5.61
N PRO A 177 -26.32 21.73 5.38
CA PRO A 177 -25.05 21.07 5.69
C PRO A 177 -24.91 20.66 7.16
N GLY A 178 -24.09 19.64 7.44
CA GLY A 178 -23.87 19.06 8.78
C GLY A 178 -25.04 18.22 9.32
N ARG A 179 -26.25 18.34 8.76
CA ARG A 179 -27.42 17.52 9.15
C ARG A 179 -27.39 16.14 8.49
N LEU A 180 -27.75 15.12 9.26
CA LEU A 180 -27.91 13.74 8.80
C LEU A 180 -29.31 13.52 8.19
N TYR A 181 -29.35 12.98 6.98
CA TYR A 181 -30.56 12.57 6.26
C TYR A 181 -30.58 11.05 6.08
N GLU A 182 -31.77 10.43 6.20
CA GLU A 182 -31.95 8.99 6.04
C GLU A 182 -32.27 8.63 4.58
N LEU A 183 -31.37 7.88 3.95
CA LEU A 183 -31.47 7.37 2.58
C LEU A 183 -32.08 5.96 2.52
N TYR A 184 -31.83 5.15 3.54
CA TYR A 184 -32.38 3.79 3.63
C TYR A 184 -32.62 3.39 5.07
N ASN A 185 -33.69 2.65 5.31
CA ASN A 185 -34.02 2.09 6.61
C ASN A 185 -34.92 0.86 6.42
N ALA A 186 -34.40 -0.31 6.78
CA ALA A 186 -35.06 -1.61 6.60
C ALA A 186 -36.39 -1.74 7.36
N GLN A 187 -36.62 -0.93 8.39
CA GLN A 187 -37.87 -0.92 9.18
C GLN A 187 -38.90 0.11 8.66
N ALA A 188 -38.46 1.12 7.91
CA ALA A 188 -39.32 2.23 7.47
C ALA A 188 -39.64 2.21 5.96
N GLY A 189 -39.21 1.19 5.22
CA GLY A 189 -39.54 0.99 3.80
C GLY A 189 -38.98 2.05 2.84
N ARG A 190 -38.07 2.92 3.29
CA ARG A 190 -37.41 3.91 2.43
C ARG A 190 -36.19 3.28 1.75
N GLU A 191 -36.11 3.42 0.43
CA GLU A 191 -34.97 2.96 -0.36
C GLU A 191 -34.54 4.01 -1.40
N CYS A 192 -33.39 4.64 -1.15
CA CYS A 192 -32.80 5.66 -2.03
C CYS A 192 -31.36 5.34 -2.46
N LEU A 193 -30.99 4.07 -2.35
CA LEU A 193 -29.63 3.58 -2.61
C LEU A 193 -29.35 3.50 -4.11
N GLY A 194 -30.26 2.91 -4.89
CA GLY A 194 -30.09 2.68 -6.32
C GLY A 194 -29.81 3.96 -7.13
N ALA A 195 -30.51 5.06 -6.83
CA ALA A 195 -30.34 6.32 -7.56
C ALA A 195 -29.01 7.05 -7.27
N LEU A 196 -28.40 6.79 -6.11
CA LEU A 196 -27.03 7.24 -5.83
C LEU A 196 -25.96 6.30 -6.43
N GLY A 197 -26.35 5.13 -6.95
CA GLY A 197 -25.42 4.04 -7.27
C GLY A 197 -24.76 3.45 -6.02
N PHE A 198 -25.39 3.61 -4.86
CA PHE A 198 -24.84 3.17 -3.59
C PHE A 198 -24.69 1.64 -3.58
N SER A 199 -23.51 1.17 -3.21
CA SER A 199 -23.19 -0.24 -3.12
C SER A 199 -22.28 -0.51 -1.92
N MET A 200 -22.50 -1.65 -1.28
CA MET A 200 -21.59 -2.24 -0.28
C MET A 200 -21.12 -3.63 -0.72
N MET A 201 -21.17 -3.94 -2.03
CA MET A 201 -20.74 -5.25 -2.55
C MET A 201 -19.29 -5.60 -2.19
N GLU A 202 -18.44 -4.60 -1.95
CA GLU A 202 -17.10 -4.74 -1.37
C GLU A 202 -17.05 -5.57 -0.07
N LEU A 203 -18.12 -5.61 0.73
CA LEU A 203 -18.20 -6.44 1.93
C LEU A 203 -18.37 -7.93 1.60
N GLY A 204 -18.89 -8.27 0.41
CA GLY A 204 -19.15 -9.65 0.00
C GLY A 204 -17.90 -10.52 -0.18
N LEU A 205 -16.72 -9.90 -0.20
CA LEU A 205 -15.41 -10.56 -0.27
C LEU A 205 -14.47 -9.88 0.74
N VAL A 206 -13.96 -10.63 1.72
CA VAL A 206 -13.03 -10.11 2.74
C VAL A 206 -11.81 -10.99 2.91
N ARG A 207 -10.67 -10.37 3.25
CA ARG A 207 -9.46 -11.07 3.69
C ARG A 207 -8.77 -10.21 4.76
N MET A 208 -8.37 -10.83 5.86
CA MET A 208 -7.59 -10.16 6.89
C MET A 208 -6.20 -10.78 6.94
N GLU A 209 -5.18 -9.95 6.77
CA GLU A 209 -3.77 -10.34 6.86
C GLU A 209 -3.15 -9.77 8.14
N THR A 210 -2.47 -10.63 8.90
CA THR A 210 -1.67 -10.24 10.06
C THR A 210 -0.19 -10.43 9.71
N GLN A 211 0.54 -9.32 9.61
CA GLN A 211 1.97 -9.23 9.36
C GLN A 211 2.74 -9.18 10.68
N HIS A 212 3.65 -10.13 10.90
CA HIS A 212 4.55 -10.15 12.05
C HIS A 212 5.94 -9.68 11.61
N LYS A 213 6.41 -8.54 12.13
CA LYS A 213 7.73 -7.97 11.77
C LYS A 213 8.82 -8.47 12.73
N PRO A 214 10.11 -8.52 12.30
CA PRO A 214 11.20 -9.08 13.11
C PRO A 214 11.34 -8.45 14.50
N HIS A 215 11.06 -7.16 14.63
CA HIS A 215 11.20 -6.39 15.86
C HIS A 215 9.89 -6.32 16.69
N GLY A 216 9.08 -7.38 16.66
CA GLY A 216 7.86 -7.52 17.47
C GLY A 216 6.67 -6.66 17.03
N GLY A 217 6.77 -5.92 15.93
CA GLY A 217 5.69 -5.08 15.41
C GLY A 217 4.62 -5.89 14.67
N LEU A 218 3.38 -5.87 15.19
CA LEU A 218 2.21 -6.44 14.53
C LEU A 218 1.55 -5.40 13.62
N VAL A 219 1.20 -5.74 12.39
CA VAL A 219 0.29 -4.93 11.54
C VAL A 219 -0.82 -5.82 11.02
N GLN A 220 -2.06 -5.35 11.14
CA GLN A 220 -3.23 -6.03 10.59
C GLN A 220 -3.86 -5.19 9.48
N GLU A 221 -4.13 -5.85 8.35
CA GLU A 221 -4.72 -5.29 7.14
C GLU A 221 -6.01 -6.02 6.78
N LEU A 222 -7.08 -5.28 6.54
CA LEU A 222 -8.37 -5.77 6.05
C LEU A 222 -8.57 -5.34 4.61
N PHE A 223 -8.55 -6.33 3.73
CA PHE A 223 -8.94 -6.21 2.34
C PHE A 223 -10.44 -6.40 2.20
N LEU A 224 -11.06 -5.50 1.45
CA LEU A 224 -12.45 -5.58 1.01
C LEU A 224 -12.46 -5.70 -0.52
N GLY A 225 -13.48 -6.36 -1.06
CA GLY A 225 -13.62 -6.64 -2.48
C GLY A 225 -13.55 -5.38 -3.36
N ASP A 226 -13.02 -5.53 -4.56
CA ASP A 226 -12.93 -4.48 -5.58
C ASP A 226 -14.30 -3.88 -5.96
N VAL A 227 -14.29 -2.64 -6.44
CA VAL A 227 -15.48 -1.91 -6.89
C VAL A 227 -15.44 -1.80 -8.41
N HIS A 228 -16.48 -2.28 -9.08
CA HIS A 228 -16.52 -2.31 -10.55
C HIS A 228 -16.23 -0.92 -11.17
N THR A 229 -15.33 -0.89 -12.18
CA THR A 229 -14.88 0.35 -12.83
C THR A 229 -16.02 1.11 -13.51
N ASP A 230 -16.85 0.41 -14.29
CA ASP A 230 -18.14 0.93 -14.76
C ASP A 230 -19.12 1.06 -13.57
N TRP A 231 -19.56 2.29 -13.32
CA TRP A 231 -20.50 2.67 -12.26
C TRP A 231 -21.81 1.88 -12.34
N THR A 232 -22.31 1.60 -13.54
CA THR A 232 -23.64 0.98 -13.77
C THR A 232 -23.73 -0.45 -13.23
N LYS A 233 -22.59 -1.13 -13.05
CA LYS A 233 -22.54 -2.54 -12.62
C LYS A 233 -22.31 -2.72 -11.11
N ARG A 234 -22.01 -1.64 -10.37
CA ARG A 234 -21.53 -1.69 -8.97
C ARG A 234 -22.52 -2.26 -7.96
N THR A 235 -23.81 -2.16 -8.23
CA THR A 235 -24.88 -2.60 -7.31
C THR A 235 -25.09 -4.12 -7.34
N TYR A 236 -24.62 -4.81 -8.37
CA TYR A 236 -24.78 -6.26 -8.55
C TYR A 236 -23.47 -7.01 -8.89
N TYR A 237 -22.35 -6.30 -9.05
CA TYR A 237 -21.03 -6.91 -9.23
C TYR A 237 -20.60 -7.69 -7.99
N ARG A 238 -20.20 -8.96 -8.20
CA ARG A 238 -19.52 -9.80 -7.20
C ARG A 238 -18.01 -9.53 -7.29
N PRO A 239 -17.35 -9.03 -6.22
CA PRO A 239 -15.92 -8.81 -6.24
C PRO A 239 -15.09 -10.04 -6.57
N THR A 240 -13.97 -9.82 -7.24
CA THR A 240 -13.00 -10.86 -7.65
C THR A 240 -11.55 -10.49 -7.36
N GLY A 241 -11.24 -9.22 -7.10
CA GLY A 241 -10.00 -8.71 -6.53
C GLY A 241 -10.24 -7.95 -5.22
N TYR A 242 -9.29 -7.08 -4.84
CA TYR A 242 -9.40 -6.25 -3.63
C TYR A 242 -9.11 -4.78 -3.91
N GLN A 243 -9.68 -3.92 -3.06
CA GLN A 243 -9.25 -2.52 -2.92
C GLN A 243 -7.95 -2.40 -2.12
N GLN A 244 -7.44 -1.18 -1.99
CA GLN A 244 -6.43 -0.83 -0.98
C GLN A 244 -6.87 -1.33 0.42
N PRO A 245 -5.98 -1.96 1.20
CA PRO A 245 -6.32 -2.48 2.51
C PRO A 245 -6.56 -1.34 3.51
N LEU A 246 -7.59 -1.52 4.34
CA LEU A 246 -7.76 -0.78 5.59
C LEU A 246 -6.80 -1.36 6.64
N GLN A 247 -6.32 -0.55 7.58
CA GLN A 247 -5.45 -1.03 8.67
C GLN A 247 -6.14 -0.92 10.03
N ASN A 248 -5.87 -1.87 10.93
CA ASN A 248 -6.48 -1.88 12.27
C ASN A 248 -5.98 -0.70 13.09
N ALA A 249 -6.89 0.22 13.45
CA ALA A 249 -6.59 1.45 14.15
C ALA A 249 -6.00 1.24 15.56
N MET A 250 -6.23 0.08 16.19
CA MET A 250 -5.67 -0.25 17.51
C MET A 250 -4.23 -0.77 17.42
N HIS A 251 -3.87 -1.42 16.31
CA HIS A 251 -2.54 -2.03 16.09
C HIS A 251 -1.62 -1.19 15.18
N HIS A 252 -2.10 -0.08 14.63
CA HIS A 252 -1.33 0.77 13.70
C HIS A 252 -1.14 2.23 14.13
N ILE A 253 -1.32 2.52 15.43
CA ILE A 253 -0.90 3.83 15.97
C ILE A 253 0.63 3.85 16.01
N HIS A 254 1.21 4.85 15.34
CA HIS A 254 2.64 5.03 15.06
C HIS A 254 3.22 4.09 13.96
N PRO A 255 3.56 4.57 12.74
CA PRO A 255 3.66 5.96 12.27
C PRO A 255 2.76 6.26 11.06
N CYS A 256 1.43 6.21 11.22
CA CYS A 256 0.47 6.61 10.18
C CYS A 256 -0.31 7.89 10.57
N PRO A 257 0.07 9.09 10.07
CA PRO A 257 -0.62 10.34 10.39
C PRO A 257 -2.10 10.36 9.96
N ALA A 258 -2.39 9.90 8.73
CA ALA A 258 -3.75 9.86 8.19
C ALA A 258 -4.67 8.91 8.99
N CYS A 259 -4.17 7.73 9.38
CA CYS A 259 -4.95 6.74 10.14
C CYS A 259 -5.53 7.33 11.44
N ALA A 260 -4.76 8.16 12.15
CA ALA A 260 -5.19 8.80 13.39
C ALA A 260 -6.25 9.89 13.16
N LEU A 261 -6.24 10.56 12.01
CA LEU A 261 -7.29 11.50 11.61
C LEU A 261 -8.56 10.76 11.20
N VAL A 262 -8.44 9.74 10.36
CA VAL A 262 -9.57 8.92 9.86
C VAL A 262 -10.27 8.16 10.99
N PHE A 263 -9.53 7.66 11.97
CA PHE A 263 -10.10 7.02 13.17
C PHE A 263 -10.88 8.00 14.07
N ARG A 264 -10.48 9.28 14.11
CA ARG A 264 -11.15 10.33 14.90
C ARG A 264 -12.31 11.02 14.17
N GLY A 265 -12.49 10.75 12.88
CA GLY A 265 -13.57 11.30 12.07
C GLY A 265 -14.95 10.87 12.58
N SER A 266 -15.93 11.78 12.51
CA SER A 266 -17.35 11.45 12.71
C SER A 266 -18.14 11.81 11.46
N GLU A 267 -19.37 11.31 11.33
CA GLU A 267 -20.15 11.58 10.13
C GLU A 267 -20.41 13.08 9.87
N GLN A 268 -20.40 13.93 10.91
CA GLN A 268 -20.49 15.39 10.84
C GLN A 268 -19.13 16.10 10.79
N ARG A 269 -18.02 15.38 11.05
CA ARG A 269 -16.65 15.91 11.08
C ARG A 269 -15.74 14.96 10.30
N PRO A 270 -15.79 15.00 8.96
CA PRO A 270 -14.91 14.22 8.10
C PRO A 270 -13.43 14.58 8.38
N PRO A 271 -12.49 13.65 8.24
CA PRO A 271 -11.07 13.93 8.43
C PRO A 271 -10.56 14.74 7.23
N VAL A 272 -10.02 15.93 7.48
CA VAL A 272 -9.20 16.65 6.48
C VAL A 272 -7.78 16.12 6.59
N LEU A 273 -7.23 15.58 5.50
CA LEU A 273 -5.87 15.05 5.52
C LEU A 273 -4.86 16.17 5.29
N LEU A 274 -3.72 16.12 5.99
CA LEU A 274 -2.65 17.10 5.84
C LEU A 274 -1.98 16.92 4.48
N ARG A 275 -2.09 17.95 3.64
CA ARG A 275 -1.36 18.09 2.38
C ARG A 275 0.14 17.98 2.63
N VAL A 276 0.74 16.85 2.24
CA VAL A 276 2.20 16.77 2.08
C VAL A 276 2.58 17.75 0.98
N PRO A 277 3.50 18.70 1.21
CA PRO A 277 3.92 19.62 0.15
C PRO A 277 4.44 18.83 -1.06
N ALA A 278 3.97 19.19 -2.24
CA ALA A 278 4.44 18.59 -3.48
C ALA A 278 5.92 18.97 -3.68
N SER A 279 6.83 18.07 -3.31
CA SER A 279 8.15 18.01 -3.93
C SER A 279 7.98 17.86 -5.45
N ALA A 280 9.05 18.09 -6.21
CA ALA A 280 9.10 17.57 -7.57
C ALA A 280 8.68 16.09 -7.55
N PRO A 281 7.77 15.63 -8.43
CA PRO A 281 7.39 14.23 -8.51
C PRO A 281 8.66 13.39 -8.71
N PRO A 282 8.92 12.34 -7.91
CA PRO A 282 10.15 11.58 -8.06
C PRO A 282 10.18 10.96 -9.47
N SER A 283 11.37 10.99 -10.08
CA SER A 283 11.56 10.54 -11.46
C SER A 283 11.05 9.12 -11.65
N LEU A 284 10.41 8.86 -12.79
CA LEU A 284 9.98 7.51 -13.15
C LEU A 284 11.18 6.57 -13.41
N HIS A 285 12.38 7.13 -13.62
CA HIS A 285 13.62 6.40 -13.90
C HIS A 285 13.93 5.27 -12.91
N GLY A 286 14.42 4.16 -13.44
CA GLY A 286 14.89 3.01 -12.66
C GLY A 286 13.83 1.94 -12.47
N ARG A 287 14.09 1.04 -11.51
CA ARG A 287 13.31 -0.17 -11.26
C ARG A 287 12.26 0.04 -10.17
N TRP A 288 11.07 -0.49 -10.37
CA TRP A 288 9.94 -0.42 -9.46
C TRP A 288 9.35 -1.81 -9.24
N VAL A 289 9.13 -2.22 -7.99
CA VAL A 289 8.62 -3.56 -7.63
C VAL A 289 7.38 -3.53 -6.76
N SER A 290 6.60 -4.61 -6.80
CA SER A 290 5.37 -4.77 -6.03
C SER A 290 5.65 -5.07 -4.55
N GLN A 291 5.01 -4.33 -3.65
CA GLN A 291 5.18 -4.49 -2.19
C GLN A 291 4.59 -5.79 -1.61
N ARG A 292 3.79 -6.53 -2.38
CA ARG A 292 3.04 -7.72 -1.96
C ARG A 292 2.56 -8.52 -3.17
N CYS A 293 2.06 -9.73 -2.93
CA CYS A 293 1.26 -10.47 -3.90
C CYS A 293 -0.03 -9.69 -4.22
N GLU A 294 -0.31 -9.41 -5.49
CA GLU A 294 -1.50 -8.65 -5.92
C GLU A 294 -2.58 -9.57 -6.48
N ALA A 295 -3.77 -9.55 -5.87
CA ALA A 295 -4.96 -10.18 -6.44
C ALA A 295 -5.52 -9.32 -7.58
N ARG A 296 -5.75 -9.94 -8.74
CA ARG A 296 -6.39 -9.31 -9.92
C ARG A 296 -7.82 -9.82 -10.08
N PRO A 297 -8.71 -9.06 -10.74
CA PRO A 297 -9.94 -9.61 -11.28
C PRO A 297 -9.66 -10.86 -12.12
N ALA A 298 -10.62 -11.80 -12.12
CA ALA A 298 -10.50 -13.12 -12.77
C ALA A 298 -9.39 -14.05 -12.20
N VAL A 299 -9.16 -14.05 -10.88
CA VAL A 299 -8.48 -15.14 -10.13
C VAL A 299 -6.96 -15.24 -10.34
N LEU A 300 -6.34 -14.28 -11.02
CA LEU A 300 -4.88 -14.24 -11.15
C LEU A 300 -4.25 -13.51 -9.96
N PHE A 301 -3.22 -14.12 -9.36
CA PHE A 301 -2.30 -13.42 -8.45
C PHE A 301 -1.03 -13.07 -9.21
N LEU A 302 -0.46 -11.89 -8.99
CA LEU A 302 0.79 -11.51 -9.64
C LEU A 302 1.70 -10.63 -8.79
N THR A 303 2.95 -10.53 -9.22
CA THR A 303 3.87 -9.45 -8.85
C THR A 303 4.38 -8.78 -10.13
N ARG A 304 4.58 -7.46 -10.05
CA ARG A 304 5.10 -6.58 -11.11
C ARG A 304 6.49 -6.09 -10.74
N ASP A 305 7.39 -6.07 -11.72
CA ASP A 305 8.76 -5.52 -11.64
C ASP A 305 9.05 -4.76 -12.95
N PHE A 306 9.04 -3.42 -12.90
CA PHE A 306 9.09 -2.54 -14.08
C PHE A 306 10.32 -1.63 -14.03
N THR A 307 11.06 -1.55 -15.14
CA THR A 307 12.19 -0.64 -15.32
C THR A 307 11.87 0.39 -16.40
N PHE A 308 11.94 1.68 -16.05
CA PHE A 308 11.72 2.78 -16.99
C PHE A 308 13.01 3.55 -17.29
N ARG A 309 13.22 3.88 -18.56
CA ARG A 309 14.36 4.64 -19.08
C ARG A 309 13.85 5.90 -19.78
N PRO A 310 13.70 7.03 -19.06
CA PRO A 310 13.09 8.24 -19.62
C PRO A 310 13.83 8.82 -20.82
N ASP A 311 15.16 8.75 -20.84
CA ASP A 311 15.99 9.30 -21.92
C ASP A 311 15.71 8.59 -23.26
N GLU A 312 15.57 7.26 -23.22
CA GLU A 312 15.15 6.43 -24.36
C GLU A 312 13.64 6.48 -24.64
N HIS A 313 12.84 7.06 -23.73
CA HIS A 313 11.38 6.92 -23.68
C HIS A 313 10.93 5.42 -23.68
N SER A 314 11.76 4.54 -23.12
CA SER A 314 11.61 3.09 -23.17
C SER A 314 11.26 2.49 -21.80
N TRP A 315 10.60 1.35 -21.82
CA TRP A 315 10.23 0.61 -20.62
C TRP A 315 10.30 -0.89 -20.85
N GLU A 316 10.49 -1.60 -19.74
CA GLU A 316 10.50 -3.05 -19.66
C GLU A 316 9.79 -3.48 -18.37
N GLY A 317 9.10 -4.60 -18.39
CA GLY A 317 8.33 -5.03 -17.23
C GLY A 317 8.04 -6.52 -17.20
N PHE A 318 8.32 -7.11 -16.04
CA PHE A 318 8.00 -8.49 -15.72
C PHE A 318 6.68 -8.57 -14.94
N TYR A 319 5.85 -9.55 -15.31
CA TYR A 319 4.64 -9.93 -14.59
C TYR A 319 4.74 -11.43 -14.24
N HIS A 320 5.14 -11.73 -13.01
CA HIS A 320 5.15 -13.10 -12.51
C HIS A 320 3.74 -13.44 -12.01
N HIS A 321 3.14 -14.50 -12.55
CA HIS A 321 1.78 -14.92 -12.23
C HIS A 321 1.78 -16.18 -11.36
N TYR A 322 0.88 -16.25 -10.40
CA TYR A 322 0.81 -17.29 -9.37
C TYR A 322 -0.61 -17.81 -9.17
N SER A 323 -0.74 -19.06 -8.72
CA SER A 323 -2.04 -19.69 -8.45
C SER A 323 -2.56 -19.46 -7.02
N ASP A 324 -1.77 -18.78 -6.17
CA ASP A 324 -2.00 -18.66 -4.73
C ASP A 324 -1.77 -17.22 -4.20
N PRO A 325 -2.48 -16.81 -3.14
CA PRO A 325 -2.42 -15.46 -2.58
C PRO A 325 -1.11 -15.13 -1.81
N SER A 326 -0.22 -16.11 -1.64
CA SER A 326 1.13 -15.91 -1.08
C SER A 326 2.19 -15.69 -2.18
N CYS A 327 1.83 -15.88 -3.45
CA CYS A 327 2.75 -15.88 -4.59
C CYS A 327 3.91 -16.89 -4.42
N SER A 328 3.56 -18.12 -4.05
CA SER A 328 4.49 -19.25 -3.82
C SER A 328 4.47 -20.32 -4.92
N GLN A 329 3.37 -20.40 -5.69
CA GLN A 329 3.16 -21.37 -6.76
C GLN A 329 3.08 -20.62 -8.10
N PRO A 330 4.23 -20.37 -8.75
CA PRO A 330 4.26 -19.65 -10.03
C PRO A 330 3.65 -20.49 -11.16
N THR A 331 3.04 -19.80 -12.12
CA THR A 331 2.27 -20.41 -13.23
C THR A 331 2.86 -20.05 -14.58
N PHE A 332 3.18 -18.76 -14.78
CA PHE A 332 3.95 -18.24 -15.91
C PHE A 332 4.53 -16.86 -15.56
N THR A 333 5.55 -16.43 -16.31
CA THR A 333 6.06 -15.05 -16.30
C THR A 333 5.85 -14.44 -17.69
N LEU A 334 5.42 -13.19 -17.74
CA LEU A 334 5.47 -12.36 -18.95
C LEU A 334 6.60 -11.35 -18.81
N GLN A 335 7.47 -11.22 -19.80
CA GLN A 335 8.38 -10.08 -19.96
C GLN A 335 7.88 -9.25 -21.15
N ALA A 336 7.51 -8.00 -20.90
CA ALA A 336 6.97 -7.10 -21.91
C ALA A 336 7.85 -5.84 -22.01
N SER A 337 8.07 -5.33 -23.22
CA SER A 337 8.85 -4.11 -23.42
C SER A 337 8.41 -3.28 -24.62
N GLY A 338 8.77 -2.00 -24.58
CA GLY A 338 8.53 -1.05 -25.66
C GLY A 338 8.76 0.39 -25.23
N HIS A 339 7.87 1.28 -25.69
CA HIS A 339 8.06 2.73 -25.55
C HIS A 339 6.84 3.37 -24.89
N TYR A 340 7.03 4.55 -24.29
CA TYR A 340 5.94 5.35 -23.72
C TYR A 340 6.06 6.82 -24.09
N ALA A 341 4.92 7.51 -24.12
CA ALA A 341 4.85 8.96 -24.13
C ALA A 341 4.15 9.45 -22.85
N GLN A 342 4.78 10.38 -22.15
CA GLN A 342 4.11 11.17 -21.12
C GLN A 342 3.27 12.26 -21.81
N GLY A 343 2.06 12.48 -21.32
CA GLY A 343 1.19 13.59 -21.68
C GLY A 343 0.88 14.49 -20.48
N ASP A 344 -0.21 15.25 -20.60
CA ASP A 344 -0.63 16.24 -19.62
C ASP A 344 -1.07 15.63 -18.26
N PRO A 345 -1.14 16.46 -17.19
CA PRO A 345 -1.91 16.11 -15.99
C PRO A 345 -3.36 15.75 -16.32
N SER A 346 -3.90 14.71 -15.70
CA SER A 346 -5.23 14.20 -16.08
C SER A 346 -6.35 15.14 -15.66
N ALA A 347 -7.13 15.57 -16.65
CA ALA A 347 -8.36 16.35 -16.45
C ALA A 347 -9.46 15.58 -15.68
N LYS A 348 -9.33 14.25 -15.52
CA LYS A 348 -10.23 13.42 -14.71
C LYS A 348 -9.74 13.27 -13.27
N VAL A 349 -8.47 12.91 -13.08
CA VAL A 349 -7.92 12.51 -11.77
C VAL A 349 -6.86 13.50 -11.32
N ALA A 350 -7.22 14.32 -10.34
CA ALA A 350 -6.30 15.28 -9.73
C ALA A 350 -5.00 14.60 -9.24
N GLY A 351 -3.87 15.25 -9.50
CA GLY A 351 -2.54 14.75 -9.16
C GLY A 351 -2.08 13.51 -9.94
N GLY A 352 -2.85 13.03 -10.94
CA GLY A 352 -2.40 12.00 -11.88
C GLY A 352 -1.89 12.62 -13.19
N THR A 353 -1.01 11.89 -13.88
CA THR A 353 -0.45 12.23 -15.19
C THR A 353 -0.86 11.19 -16.21
N GLU A 354 -1.22 11.63 -17.41
CA GLU A 354 -1.66 10.73 -18.48
C GLU A 354 -0.48 10.17 -19.26
N PHE A 355 -0.40 8.85 -19.40
CA PHE A 355 0.66 8.18 -20.17
C PHE A 355 0.07 7.35 -21.32
N VAL A 356 0.86 7.13 -22.37
CA VAL A 356 0.48 6.30 -23.50
C VAL A 356 1.61 5.32 -23.79
N PHE A 357 1.39 4.06 -23.42
CA PHE A 357 2.35 2.97 -23.63
C PHE A 357 2.11 2.29 -24.97
N LYS A 358 3.19 1.90 -25.65
CA LYS A 358 3.20 1.02 -26.81
C LYS A 358 4.00 -0.23 -26.47
N VAL A 359 3.33 -1.36 -26.34
CA VAL A 359 3.97 -2.67 -26.14
C VAL A 359 4.41 -3.18 -27.51
N THR A 360 5.70 -3.51 -27.66
CA THR A 360 6.29 -3.89 -28.96
C THR A 360 6.96 -5.26 -28.95
N ARG A 361 7.31 -5.80 -27.78
CA ARG A 361 7.82 -7.17 -27.63
C ARG A 361 7.21 -7.82 -26.40
N VAL A 362 6.94 -9.11 -26.46
CA VAL A 362 6.58 -9.93 -25.29
C VAL A 362 7.21 -11.32 -25.40
N SER A 363 7.99 -11.68 -24.38
CA SER A 363 8.40 -13.06 -24.08
C SER A 363 7.51 -13.65 -22.99
N VAL A 364 7.34 -14.98 -23.02
CA VAL A 364 6.57 -15.75 -22.03
C VAL A 364 7.36 -16.96 -21.58
N THR A 365 7.44 -17.19 -20.27
CA THR A 365 8.08 -18.37 -19.66
C THR A 365 7.05 -19.12 -18.84
N ILE A 366 6.74 -20.36 -19.23
CA ILE A 366 5.69 -21.16 -18.57
C ILE A 366 6.29 -21.96 -17.43
N LEU A 367 5.67 -21.90 -16.26
CA LEU A 367 6.16 -22.51 -15.01
C LEU A 367 5.23 -23.64 -14.52
N GLU A 368 4.02 -23.76 -15.09
CA GLU A 368 3.06 -24.83 -14.80
C GLU A 368 2.81 -25.74 -16.02
N GLY A 369 3.01 -27.05 -15.84
CA GLY A 369 2.83 -28.06 -16.88
C GLY A 369 1.38 -28.32 -17.32
N ALA A 370 0.37 -27.76 -16.66
CA ALA A 370 -1.00 -27.69 -17.19
C ALA A 370 -1.08 -26.64 -18.30
N THR A 371 -0.64 -25.41 -18.03
CA THR A 371 -0.59 -24.29 -18.96
C THR A 371 0.24 -24.60 -20.20
N ALA A 372 1.40 -25.25 -20.06
CA ALA A 372 2.25 -25.65 -21.20
C ALA A 372 1.52 -26.60 -22.18
N ARG A 373 0.70 -27.53 -21.67
CA ARG A 373 -0.11 -28.43 -22.53
C ARG A 373 -1.18 -27.66 -23.29
N VAL A 374 -1.94 -26.79 -22.62
CA VAL A 374 -2.96 -25.93 -23.26
C VAL A 374 -2.34 -25.04 -24.35
N LEU A 375 -1.14 -24.51 -24.13
CA LEU A 375 -0.46 -23.69 -25.14
C LEU A 375 0.09 -24.49 -26.32
N ASN A 376 0.50 -25.74 -26.13
CA ASN A 376 0.87 -26.64 -27.23
C ASN A 376 -0.33 -27.09 -28.10
N GLU A 377 -1.56 -27.01 -27.58
CA GLU A 377 -2.80 -27.25 -28.34
C GLU A 377 -3.29 -26.01 -29.14
N THR A 378 -2.54 -24.90 -29.12
CA THR A 378 -2.95 -23.67 -29.82
C THR A 378 -2.76 -23.73 -31.34
N ARG A 379 -3.49 -22.85 -32.04
CA ARG A 379 -3.44 -22.78 -33.50
C ARG A 379 -2.08 -22.24 -33.98
N PRO A 380 -1.55 -22.71 -35.13
CA PRO A 380 -0.37 -22.13 -35.73
C PRO A 380 -0.45 -20.61 -35.87
N GLY A 381 0.60 -19.92 -35.40
CA GLY A 381 0.70 -18.46 -35.46
C GLY A 381 -0.15 -17.69 -34.43
N SER A 382 -0.72 -18.35 -33.40
CA SER A 382 -1.59 -17.68 -32.40
C SER A 382 -1.00 -17.51 -30.99
N CYS A 383 0.10 -18.19 -30.69
CA CYS A 383 0.84 -18.09 -29.43
C CYS A 383 2.23 -18.76 -29.59
N GLY A 384 3.19 -18.04 -30.16
CA GLY A 384 4.56 -18.51 -30.36
C GLY A 384 4.71 -19.75 -31.28
N LYS A 385 5.69 -20.59 -30.97
CA LYS A 385 6.07 -21.79 -31.71
C LYS A 385 5.17 -22.98 -31.32
N VAL A 386 4.40 -23.46 -32.30
CA VAL A 386 3.53 -24.65 -32.19
C VAL A 386 4.31 -25.86 -31.66
N GLY A 387 3.76 -26.53 -30.65
CA GLY A 387 4.37 -27.71 -30.03
C GLY A 387 5.72 -27.46 -29.33
N GLY A 388 6.12 -26.19 -29.14
CA GLY A 388 7.40 -25.80 -28.54
C GLY A 388 7.29 -25.20 -27.14
N TRP A 389 6.13 -25.28 -26.48
CA TRP A 389 5.97 -24.79 -25.10
C TRP A 389 6.47 -25.83 -24.09
N GLU A 390 7.58 -25.51 -23.44
CA GLU A 390 8.24 -26.33 -22.43
C GLU A 390 8.29 -25.58 -21.08
N VAL A 391 8.30 -26.33 -19.97
CA VAL A 391 8.29 -25.72 -18.63
C VAL A 391 9.68 -25.21 -18.27
N GLY A 392 9.77 -23.94 -17.85
CA GLY A 392 11.02 -23.24 -17.55
C GLY A 392 11.70 -22.62 -18.77
N VAL A 393 11.19 -22.84 -19.98
CA VAL A 393 11.74 -22.30 -21.23
C VAL A 393 11.00 -21.02 -21.62
N GLU A 394 11.75 -19.96 -21.93
CA GLU A 394 11.21 -18.71 -22.48
C GLU A 394 10.89 -18.85 -23.98
N GLN A 395 9.81 -18.21 -24.41
CA GLN A 395 9.47 -18.11 -25.82
C GLN A 395 8.95 -16.71 -26.18
N ASP A 396 9.53 -16.12 -27.23
CA ASP A 396 9.05 -14.85 -27.81
C ASP A 396 7.73 -15.09 -28.57
N VAL A 397 6.69 -14.35 -28.18
CA VAL A 397 5.36 -14.36 -28.84
C VAL A 397 5.13 -13.13 -29.72
N THR A 398 6.14 -12.27 -29.87
CA THR A 398 6.12 -11.13 -30.80
C THR A 398 5.94 -11.55 -32.26
N PRO A 399 6.56 -12.64 -32.77
CA PRO A 399 6.35 -13.11 -34.16
C PRO A 399 4.96 -13.64 -34.47
N THR A 400 4.09 -13.82 -33.46
CA THR A 400 2.71 -14.29 -33.59
C THR A 400 1.68 -13.23 -33.21
N ASP A 401 2.05 -11.95 -33.29
CA ASP A 401 1.24 -10.80 -32.83
C ASP A 401 0.70 -10.97 -31.40
N GLY A 402 1.50 -11.59 -30.53
CA GLY A 402 1.15 -11.91 -29.14
C GLY A 402 0.74 -13.38 -28.94
N CYS A 403 -0.04 -13.60 -27.88
CA CYS A 403 -0.58 -14.90 -27.51
C CYS A 403 -2.03 -14.74 -27.04
N THR A 404 -2.98 -15.02 -27.93
CA THR A 404 -4.40 -14.69 -27.69
C THR A 404 -5.01 -15.46 -26.51
N VAL A 405 -4.51 -16.66 -26.21
CA VAL A 405 -4.98 -17.49 -25.09
C VAL A 405 -4.58 -16.91 -23.73
N LEU A 406 -3.48 -16.16 -23.65
CA LEU A 406 -3.06 -15.42 -22.46
C LEU A 406 -3.60 -13.98 -22.45
N GLY A 407 -4.51 -13.63 -23.37
CA GLY A 407 -5.04 -12.26 -23.54
C GLY A 407 -4.04 -11.26 -24.14
N ILE A 408 -2.89 -11.73 -24.62
CA ILE A 408 -1.80 -10.90 -25.15
C ILE A 408 -2.01 -10.68 -26.64
N LYS A 409 -2.01 -9.41 -27.07
CA LYS A 409 -2.05 -9.01 -28.48
C LYS A 409 -0.98 -7.96 -28.73
N LEU A 410 -0.30 -8.02 -29.88
CA LEU A 410 0.72 -7.07 -30.29
C LEU A 410 0.46 -6.52 -31.71
N PRO A 411 1.09 -5.38 -32.08
CA PRO A 411 1.62 -4.38 -31.16
C PRO A 411 0.47 -3.75 -30.37
N HIS A 412 0.65 -3.56 -29.06
CA HIS A 412 -0.41 -3.06 -28.20
C HIS A 412 -0.26 -1.58 -27.88
N LYS A 413 -1.36 -0.92 -27.54
CA LYS A 413 -1.37 0.48 -27.09
C LYS A 413 -2.27 0.63 -25.87
N GLU A 414 -1.72 1.14 -24.77
CA GLU A 414 -2.45 1.29 -23.51
C GLU A 414 -2.43 2.73 -23.03
N TYR A 415 -3.62 3.24 -22.70
CA TYR A 415 -3.83 4.58 -22.17
C TYR A 415 -3.87 4.48 -20.64
N GLU A 416 -2.75 4.81 -20.01
CA GLU A 416 -2.53 4.61 -18.58
C GLU A 416 -2.65 5.90 -17.76
N LEU A 417 -2.78 5.75 -16.44
CA LEU A 417 -2.82 6.85 -15.48
C LEU A 417 -1.75 6.63 -14.42
N PHE A 418 -0.73 7.48 -14.39
CA PHE A 418 0.42 7.36 -13.49
C PHE A 418 0.35 8.43 -12.40
N LYS A 419 0.78 8.09 -11.18
CA LYS A 419 1.01 9.06 -10.10
C LYS A 419 2.19 8.60 -9.26
N THR A 420 3.12 9.50 -9.00
CA THR A 420 4.25 9.25 -8.10
C THR A 420 4.08 10.05 -6.81
N GLU A 421 4.23 9.39 -5.66
CA GLU A 421 4.11 9.99 -4.32
C GLU A 421 5.32 9.60 -3.45
N MET A 422 5.41 10.19 -2.26
CA MET A 422 6.26 9.70 -1.18
C MET A 422 5.40 9.07 -0.08
N ASP A 423 5.84 7.94 0.49
CA ASP A 423 5.18 7.36 1.66
C ASP A 423 5.51 8.11 2.97
N HIS A 424 4.92 7.70 4.08
CA HIS A 424 5.15 8.30 5.41
C HIS A 424 6.60 8.18 5.92
N ARG A 425 7.46 7.44 5.21
CA ARG A 425 8.90 7.24 5.46
C ARG A 425 9.77 7.92 4.39
N ARG A 426 9.16 8.72 3.49
CA ARG A 426 9.79 9.35 2.31
C ARG A 426 10.32 8.37 1.25
N ARG A 427 9.77 7.15 1.17
CA ARG A 427 10.10 6.20 0.09
C ARG A 427 9.24 6.50 -1.14
N PRO A 428 9.77 6.47 -2.37
CA PRO A 428 8.97 6.69 -3.57
C PRO A 428 7.93 5.58 -3.76
N LEU A 429 6.71 5.99 -4.15
CA LEU A 429 5.63 5.09 -4.55
C LEU A 429 5.16 5.45 -5.97
N LEU A 430 5.07 4.44 -6.84
CA LEU A 430 4.48 4.55 -8.17
C LEU A 430 3.10 3.89 -8.17
N PHE A 431 2.08 4.69 -8.47
CA PHE A 431 0.72 4.25 -8.74
C PHE A 431 0.48 4.21 -10.25
N ILE A 432 -0.14 3.13 -10.71
CA ILE A 432 -0.47 2.85 -12.13
C ILE A 432 -1.97 2.59 -12.21
N GLY A 433 -2.61 2.87 -13.34
CA GLY A 433 -4.05 2.94 -13.50
C GLY A 433 -4.75 1.60 -13.28
N GLU A 434 -5.84 1.59 -12.54
CA GLU A 434 -6.63 0.39 -12.25
C GLU A 434 -7.19 -0.22 -13.54
N ARG A 435 -7.00 -1.53 -13.72
CA ARG A 435 -7.45 -2.24 -14.93
C ARG A 435 -8.98 -2.38 -14.93
N PRO A 436 -9.64 -2.28 -16.09
CA PRO A 436 -11.08 -2.54 -16.19
C PRO A 436 -11.48 -3.88 -15.57
N THR A 437 -12.47 -3.84 -14.67
CA THR A 437 -12.97 -5.02 -13.94
C THR A 437 -13.59 -6.07 -14.86
N ASP A 438 -14.01 -5.69 -16.07
CA ASP A 438 -14.53 -6.58 -17.11
C ASP A 438 -13.42 -7.27 -17.93
N GLY A 439 -12.15 -7.14 -17.54
CA GLY A 439 -11.00 -7.75 -18.21
C GLY A 439 -10.60 -7.06 -19.52
N SER A 440 -11.28 -6.00 -19.95
CA SER A 440 -10.89 -5.26 -21.14
C SER A 440 -9.60 -4.45 -20.94
N SER A 441 -8.81 -4.26 -22.00
CA SER A 441 -7.65 -3.35 -21.96
C SER A 441 -8.08 -1.89 -22.15
N PRO A 442 -7.38 -0.90 -21.52
CA PRO A 442 -7.54 0.53 -21.79
C PRO A 442 -6.91 0.92 -23.16
N ASP A 443 -7.41 0.33 -24.24
CA ASP A 443 -6.93 0.48 -25.64
C ASP A 443 -7.22 1.85 -26.28
N ARG A 444 -7.96 2.73 -25.61
CA ARG A 444 -8.41 4.04 -26.14
C ARG A 444 -8.55 5.09 -25.04
N PRO A 445 -8.42 6.41 -25.34
CA PRO A 445 -8.44 7.47 -24.32
C PRO A 445 -9.66 7.45 -23.41
N GLN A 446 -10.82 7.06 -23.94
CA GLN A 446 -12.08 6.99 -23.20
C GLN A 446 -12.05 5.91 -22.10
N LYS A 447 -11.29 4.83 -22.30
CA LYS A 447 -11.06 3.75 -21.32
C LYS A 447 -9.90 4.03 -20.35
N ARG A 448 -9.17 5.15 -20.47
CA ARG A 448 -8.07 5.46 -19.53
C ARG A 448 -8.56 5.31 -18.09
N PRO A 449 -7.83 4.57 -17.21
CA PRO A 449 -8.21 4.40 -15.82
C PRO A 449 -8.50 5.70 -15.08
N THR A 450 -9.36 5.62 -14.07
CA THR A 450 -9.76 6.76 -13.21
C THR A 450 -9.40 6.54 -11.74
N SER A 451 -8.52 5.59 -11.48
CA SER A 451 -8.16 5.06 -10.16
C SER A 451 -6.86 4.27 -10.28
N TYR A 452 -6.32 3.77 -9.18
CA TYR A 452 -4.98 3.19 -9.14
C TYR A 452 -4.94 1.77 -8.56
N GLN A 453 -4.05 0.95 -9.11
CA GLN A 453 -3.65 -0.37 -8.60
C GLN A 453 -2.94 -0.25 -7.23
N ALA A 454 -2.44 -1.36 -6.69
CA ALA A 454 -1.50 -1.32 -5.57
C ALA A 454 -0.26 -0.46 -5.94
N PRO A 455 0.34 0.28 -4.99
CA PRO A 455 1.57 1.02 -5.26
C PRO A 455 2.78 0.08 -5.39
N MET A 456 3.66 0.42 -6.33
CA MET A 456 4.99 -0.16 -6.46
C MET A 456 6.01 0.73 -5.72
N VAL A 457 7.08 0.16 -5.20
CA VAL A 457 8.22 0.90 -4.59
C VAL A 457 9.37 1.00 -5.56
N HIS A 458 10.09 2.13 -5.53
CA HIS A 458 11.35 2.26 -6.25
C HIS A 458 12.45 1.41 -5.58
N CYS A 459 13.30 0.82 -6.40
CA CYS A 459 14.51 0.11 -6.00
C CYS A 459 15.72 0.99 -6.25
N GLY A 460 16.33 1.50 -5.17
CA GLY A 460 17.62 2.19 -5.25
C GLY A 460 18.79 1.20 -5.25
N GLU A 461 19.96 1.66 -5.69
CA GLU A 461 21.24 0.95 -5.48
C GLU A 461 21.77 1.12 -4.04
N GLU A 462 21.12 1.97 -3.22
CA GLU A 462 21.54 2.37 -1.88
C GLU A 462 20.98 1.50 -0.72
N ASP A 463 20.32 0.37 -0.99
CA ASP A 463 19.96 -0.61 0.05
C ASP A 463 21.18 -1.44 0.54
N ALA A 464 22.38 -1.15 0.02
CA ALA A 464 23.63 -1.65 0.58
C ALA A 464 23.79 -1.20 2.05
N PRO A 465 24.11 -2.12 2.99
CA PRO A 465 24.16 -1.77 4.40
C PRO A 465 25.31 -0.80 4.70
N THR A 466 24.99 0.48 4.91
CA THR A 466 25.94 1.48 5.38
C THR A 466 26.43 1.10 6.77
N SER A 467 27.59 0.43 6.82
CA SER A 467 28.33 0.19 8.05
C SER A 467 28.72 1.54 8.65
N TYR A 468 27.95 2.00 9.64
CA TYR A 468 28.28 3.14 10.49
C TYR A 468 29.47 2.77 11.38
N HIS A 469 30.66 2.69 10.78
CA HIS A 469 31.93 2.64 11.50
C HIS A 469 32.07 3.93 12.30
N HIS A 470 31.74 3.83 13.59
CA HIS A 470 31.72 4.92 14.55
C HIS A 470 33.15 5.35 14.91
N THR A 471 33.84 5.99 13.96
CA THR A 471 35.21 6.46 14.07
C THR A 471 35.32 7.65 15.03
N ASN A 472 35.35 7.34 16.32
CA ASN A 472 35.59 8.28 17.40
C ASN A 472 36.99 8.92 17.28
N GLN A 473 37.13 9.96 16.46
CA GLN A 473 38.31 10.81 16.42
C GLN A 473 38.37 11.72 17.66
N LEU A 474 38.75 11.12 18.80
CA LEU A 474 39.27 11.82 19.96
C LEU A 474 40.56 12.54 19.55
N LYS A 475 40.48 13.85 19.31
CA LYS A 475 41.65 14.72 19.08
C LYS A 475 42.44 14.90 20.38
N LEU A 476 43.26 13.93 20.75
CA LEU A 476 44.39 14.18 21.65
C LEU A 476 45.48 14.91 20.86
N ALA A 477 45.59 16.22 21.09
CA ALA A 477 46.74 17.00 20.63
C ALA A 477 47.95 16.68 21.55
N ALA A 478 48.87 15.85 21.06
CA ALA A 478 50.10 15.52 21.78
C ALA A 478 51.04 16.73 21.89
N SER A 479 51.77 16.83 23.00
CA SER A 479 52.62 17.97 23.31
C SER A 479 53.93 17.98 22.50
N GLY A 480 54.19 19.08 21.80
CA GLY A 480 55.48 19.38 21.16
C GLY A 480 56.07 20.68 21.71
N ALA A 481 56.79 20.60 22.84
CA ALA A 481 57.37 21.79 23.48
C ALA A 481 58.81 22.05 23.04
N LYS A 482 59.13 23.31 22.68
CA LYS A 482 60.45 23.95 22.90
C LYS A 482 60.47 25.46 22.56
N ASN A 483 61.27 26.19 23.32
CA ASN A 483 61.89 27.49 23.04
C ASN A 483 61.02 28.79 23.07
N LEU A 484 60.95 29.38 24.27
CA LEU A 484 61.03 30.83 24.56
C LEU A 484 62.48 31.33 24.23
N PRO A 485 62.87 32.64 24.30
CA PRO A 485 62.11 33.81 24.80
C PRO A 485 62.29 35.17 24.07
N TRP A 486 61.45 36.16 24.39
CA TRP A 486 61.91 37.47 24.94
C TRP A 486 60.78 38.28 25.64
N GLN A 487 61.17 39.39 26.28
CA GLN A 487 60.40 40.33 27.14
C GLN A 487 61.18 41.68 27.18
N PRO A 488 60.73 42.78 27.83
CA PRO A 488 59.37 43.32 28.03
C PRO A 488 59.31 44.88 27.77
N SER A 489 58.17 45.54 28.00
CA SER A 489 58.03 46.97 28.44
C SER A 489 56.59 47.20 28.93
N PHE A 490 56.29 47.76 30.13
CA PHE A 490 56.48 49.13 30.66
C PHE A 490 55.70 50.22 29.87
N VAL A 491 54.96 51.21 30.44
CA VAL A 491 54.33 51.41 31.78
C VAL A 491 53.39 52.67 31.78
N LEU A 492 52.45 52.80 32.74
CA LEU A 492 51.81 54.00 33.41
C LEU A 492 51.91 55.44 32.76
N VAL A 493 50.99 56.44 32.91
CA VAL A 493 49.67 56.65 33.60
C VAL A 493 49.14 58.11 33.40
N LEU A 494 47.94 58.48 33.94
CA LEU A 494 47.37 59.86 34.14
C LEU A 494 46.92 60.61 32.85
N VAL A 495 46.08 61.67 32.79
CA VAL A 495 45.32 62.57 33.73
C VAL A 495 44.21 63.30 32.91
N SER A 496 43.16 64.02 33.40
CA SER A 496 42.17 63.88 34.50
C SER A 496 41.13 65.06 34.43
N LEU A 497 40.02 65.03 35.23
CA LEU A 497 39.12 66.18 35.60
C LEU A 497 38.23 66.81 34.47
N LEU A 498 37.15 67.58 34.69
CA LEU A 498 36.00 67.56 35.66
C LEU A 498 34.86 68.52 35.17
N LEU A 499 33.58 68.22 35.50
CA LEU A 499 32.38 69.14 35.46
C LEU A 499 31.96 69.68 34.06
N LEU A 500 30.72 70.10 33.76
CA LEU A 500 29.58 70.68 34.52
C LEU A 500 28.19 70.26 33.95
N TRP A 501 27.14 70.43 34.79
CA TRP A 501 25.72 70.69 34.46
C TRP A 501 24.90 69.60 33.70
N TYR A 502 23.73 69.09 34.16
CA TYR A 502 22.69 69.52 35.13
C TYR A 502 21.87 70.75 34.66
N ASP A 503 20.53 70.81 34.69
CA ASP A 503 19.44 69.84 34.98
C ASP A 503 18.36 69.98 33.87
N GLY A 504 17.08 69.58 33.89
CA GLY A 504 16.11 69.02 34.86
C GLY A 504 14.71 68.97 34.20
N GLY A 505 13.61 68.47 34.77
CA GLY A 505 13.35 67.77 36.04
C GLY A 505 11.86 67.38 36.16
N THR A 506 11.55 66.37 36.99
CA THR A 506 10.41 66.25 37.96
C THR A 506 9.01 66.88 37.69
N ALA A 507 7.86 66.29 38.09
CA ALA A 507 7.55 65.03 38.78
C ALA A 507 6.03 64.64 38.73
N HIS A 508 5.72 63.52 39.39
CA HIS A 508 4.45 62.80 39.65
C HIS A 508 3.14 63.54 40.04
N SER A 509 2.06 62.73 40.05
CA SER A 509 0.71 62.90 40.63
C SER A 509 -0.25 63.77 39.82
N VAL A 510 -1.55 63.44 39.70
CA VAL A 510 -2.38 62.48 40.46
C VAL A 510 -2.28 61.03 40.01
#